data_AF-A0A2D4KGJ1-F1
#
_entry.id   AF-A0A2D4KGJ1-F1
#
_cell.length_a   1.000
_cell.length_b   1.000
_cell.length_c   1.000
_cell.angle_alpha   90.00
_cell.angle_beta   90.00
_cell.angle_gamma   90.00
#
_symmetry.space_group_name_H-M   'P 1'
#
loop_
_entity.id
_entity.type
_entity.pdbx_description
1 polymer ?
#
loop_
_entity_poly.entity_id
_entity_poly.type
_entity_poly.pdbx_seq_one_letter_code
_entity_poly.pdbx_strand_id
1 'polypeptide(L)'
;VHIENLCEIKRIYLQEEFKLSQKISLAFPQTLKGQRSEEVGEELWPVYVELTNGKIYGCNFIVSATGVTPNVQPFLDGNNFALGEDGGLKVNRYMQTSLPNIYAAGDICTTSWEPSPVWQQMRLWTQA
;
A
#
# COMPACT_ATOMS: atom_id res chain seq x y z
N VAL A 1 2.07 11.35 17.48
CA VAL A 1 1.88 10.40 16.35
C VAL A 1 1.52 9.06 16.96
N HIS A 2 0.36 8.51 16.62
CA HIS A 2 -0.06 7.17 17.04
C HIS A 2 0.33 6.16 15.96
N ILE A 3 0.92 5.03 16.32
CA ILE A 3 1.38 4.00 15.39
C ILE A 3 0.81 2.66 15.85
N GLU A 4 0.06 2.00 14.98
CA GLU A 4 -0.36 0.61 15.14
C GLU A 4 0.60 -0.28 14.32
N ASN A 5 1.18 -1.27 14.98
CA ASN A 5 2.12 -2.21 14.36
C ASN A 5 1.47 -3.59 14.20
N LEU A 6 2.04 -4.41 13.30
CA LEU A 6 1.60 -5.79 13.07
C LEU A 6 0.10 -5.90 12.72
N CYS A 7 -0.39 -4.93 11.96
CA CYS A 7 -1.76 -4.91 11.47
C CYS A 7 -1.83 -4.30 10.07
N GLU A 8 -2.90 -4.62 9.37
CA GLU A 8 -3.26 -4.05 8.07
C GLU A 8 -4.67 -3.48 8.14
N ILE A 9 -5.07 -2.75 7.11
CA ILE A 9 -6.48 -2.37 6.93
C ILE A 9 -7.26 -3.64 6.61
N LYS A 10 -8.19 -4.01 7.49
CA LYS A 10 -9.13 -5.09 7.26
C LYS A 10 -10.36 -4.60 6.50
N ARG A 11 -10.90 -3.45 6.88
CA ARG A 11 -12.07 -2.85 6.23
C ARG A 11 -12.16 -1.36 6.48
N ILE A 12 -12.65 -0.63 5.48
CA ILE A 12 -13.04 0.77 5.59
C ILE A 12 -14.57 0.83 5.62
N TYR A 13 -15.12 1.66 6.50
CA TYR A 13 -16.55 1.90 6.64
C TYR A 13 -16.84 3.37 6.41
N LEU A 14 -17.88 3.66 5.63
CA LEU A 14 -18.51 4.97 5.66
C LEU A 14 -19.26 5.17 6.98
N GLN A 15 -19.51 6.42 7.34
CA GLN A 15 -20.21 6.78 8.58
C GLN A 15 -21.51 5.99 8.80
N GLU A 16 -22.38 5.89 7.80
CA GLU A 16 -23.67 5.19 7.92
C GLU A 16 -23.50 3.67 8.05
N GLU A 17 -22.54 3.07 7.35
CA GLU A 17 -22.21 1.65 7.49
C GLU A 17 -21.69 1.35 8.90
N PHE A 18 -20.89 2.27 9.46
CA PHE A 18 -20.37 2.13 10.80
C PHE A 18 -21.47 2.20 11.86
N LYS A 19 -22.41 3.16 11.75
CA LYS A 19 -23.58 3.26 12.63
C LYS A 19 -24.41 1.96 12.63
N LEU A 20 -24.68 1.41 11.45
CA LEU A 20 -25.42 0.15 11.30
C LEU A 20 -24.68 -1.06 11.88
N SER A 21 -23.34 -1.04 11.87
CA SER A 21 -22.52 -2.14 12.36
C SER A 21 -22.53 -2.30 13.88
N GLN A 22 -23.00 -1.29 14.64
CA GLN A 22 -22.95 -1.23 16.11
C GLN A 22 -21.55 -1.48 16.70
N LYS A 23 -20.49 -1.26 15.90
CA LYS A 23 -19.10 -1.36 16.34
C LYS A 23 -18.70 -0.12 17.14
N ILE A 24 -17.65 -0.27 17.96
CA ILE A 24 -17.09 0.81 18.77
C ILE A 24 -15.72 1.18 18.21
N SER A 25 -15.50 2.48 17.98
CA SER A 25 -14.19 3.01 17.62
C SER A 25 -13.41 3.44 18.86
N LEU A 26 -12.09 3.33 18.79
CA LEU A 26 -11.17 3.86 19.79
C LEU A 26 -10.88 5.33 19.50
N ALA A 27 -10.75 6.12 20.56
CA ALA A 27 -10.14 7.43 20.46
C ALA A 27 -8.62 7.31 20.27
N PHE A 28 -8.04 8.28 19.56
CA PHE A 28 -6.58 8.39 19.51
C PHE A 28 -6.04 8.78 20.89
N PRO A 29 -4.94 8.18 21.37
CA PRO A 29 -4.34 8.56 22.63
C PRO A 29 -3.96 10.04 22.61
N GLN A 30 -4.61 10.86 23.44
CA GLN A 30 -4.21 12.25 23.62
C GLN A 30 -2.95 12.29 24.49
N THR A 31 -1.88 12.91 24.00
CA THR A 31 -0.72 13.24 24.82
C THR A 31 -1.04 14.44 25.70
N LEU A 32 -1.87 14.24 26.74
CA LEU A 32 -2.00 15.17 27.84
C LEU A 32 -1.35 14.53 29.08
N LYS A 33 -0.50 15.32 29.75
CA LYS A 33 0.34 14.92 30.88
C LYS A 33 -0.46 14.12 31.91
N GLY A 34 -0.16 12.84 32.06
CA GLY A 34 -0.40 12.08 33.30
C GLY A 34 -1.76 11.42 33.51
N GLN A 35 -2.70 11.46 32.56
CA GLN A 35 -3.94 10.68 32.65
C GLN A 35 -4.26 10.04 31.31
N ARG A 36 -4.17 8.70 31.23
CA ARG A 36 -4.81 7.93 30.16
C ARG A 36 -6.31 7.97 30.43
N SER A 37 -7.03 8.90 29.82
CA SER A 37 -8.47 8.76 29.67
C SER A 37 -8.73 8.02 28.36
N GLU A 38 -9.27 6.81 28.47
CA GLU A 38 -9.91 6.10 27.36
C GLU A 38 -11.28 6.74 27.15
N GLU A 39 -11.30 7.98 26.65
CA GLU A 39 -12.56 8.63 26.31
C GLU A 39 -13.12 7.98 25.04
N VAL A 40 -14.14 7.14 25.21
CA VAL A 40 -15.02 6.69 24.14
C VAL A 40 -15.88 7.89 23.74
N GLY A 41 -15.37 8.72 22.84
CA GLY A 41 -16.15 9.82 22.28
C GLY A 41 -17.16 9.30 21.27
N GLU A 42 -18.42 9.69 21.39
CA GLU A 42 -19.45 9.61 20.34
C GLU A 42 -19.15 10.55 19.16
N GLU A 43 -17.87 10.64 18.76
CA GLU A 43 -17.46 11.46 17.64
C GLU A 43 -17.80 10.74 16.34
N LEU A 44 -18.74 11.34 15.63
CA LEU A 44 -19.24 10.85 14.35
C LEU A 44 -18.28 11.26 13.24
N TRP A 45 -17.39 10.35 12.86
CA TRP A 45 -16.44 10.54 11.77
C TRP A 45 -17.06 10.20 10.41
N PRO A 46 -16.61 10.83 9.30
CA PRO A 46 -17.09 10.49 7.96
C PRO A 46 -16.60 9.11 7.49
N VAL A 47 -15.46 8.63 8.00
CA VAL A 47 -14.89 7.32 7.66
C VAL A 47 -14.28 6.65 8.90
N TYR A 48 -14.40 5.33 8.95
CA TYR A 48 -13.80 4.48 9.98
C TYR A 48 -12.95 3.39 9.34
N VAL A 49 -11.84 3.02 9.99
CA VAL A 49 -10.95 1.94 9.55
C VAL A 49 -10.90 0.86 10.63
N GLU A 50 -11.24 -0.38 10.27
CA GLU A 50 -11.00 -1.58 11.07
C GLU A 50 -9.67 -2.20 10.65
N LEU A 51 -8.83 -2.44 11.63
CA LEU A 51 -7.53 -3.08 11.47
C LEU A 51 -7.65 -4.59 11.70
N THR A 52 -6.70 -5.36 11.17
CA THR A 52 -6.66 -6.81 11.36
C THR A 52 -6.46 -7.24 12.80
N ASN A 53 -5.92 -6.36 13.66
CA ASN A 53 -5.83 -6.56 15.11
C ASN A 53 -7.13 -6.26 15.87
N GLY A 54 -8.23 -5.98 15.17
CA GLY A 54 -9.57 -5.76 15.73
C GLY A 54 -9.84 -4.33 16.20
N LYS A 55 -8.82 -3.45 16.23
CA LYS A 55 -8.99 -2.04 16.58
C LYS A 55 -9.68 -1.28 15.46
N ILE A 56 -10.46 -0.27 15.83
CA ILE A 56 -11.19 0.58 14.90
C ILE A 56 -10.93 2.04 15.23
N TYR A 57 -10.64 2.85 14.22
CA TYR A 57 -10.43 4.29 14.38
C TYR A 57 -11.31 5.07 13.41
N GLY A 58 -11.87 6.17 13.87
CA GLY A 58 -12.54 7.14 13.00
C GLY A 58 -11.61 8.29 12.62
N CYS A 59 -11.75 8.82 11.41
CA CYS A 59 -10.98 9.98 10.95
C CYS A 59 -11.74 10.77 9.85
N ASN A 60 -11.24 11.96 9.49
CA ASN A 60 -11.82 12.72 8.37
C ASN A 60 -11.38 12.24 6.99
N PHE A 61 -10.18 11.65 6.90
CA PHE A 61 -9.55 11.27 5.63
C PHE A 61 -8.55 10.12 5.85
N ILE A 62 -8.42 9.26 4.84
CA ILE A 62 -7.45 8.14 4.83
C ILE A 62 -6.49 8.35 3.66
N VAL A 63 -5.19 8.30 3.97
CA VAL A 63 -4.12 8.24 2.96
C VAL A 63 -3.62 6.79 2.89
N SER A 64 -3.65 6.18 1.71
CA SER A 64 -3.00 4.89 1.46
C SER A 64 -1.68 5.10 0.73
N ALA A 65 -0.58 4.71 1.37
CA ALA A 65 0.77 4.80 0.83
C ALA A 65 1.55 3.49 1.09
N THR A 66 0.89 2.35 0.85
CA THR A 66 1.42 1.00 1.15
C THR A 66 2.34 0.43 0.07
N GLY A 67 2.59 1.18 -1.00
CA GLY A 67 3.41 0.76 -2.14
C GLY A 67 2.70 0.96 -3.48
N VAL A 68 3.32 0.46 -4.55
CA VAL A 68 2.80 0.50 -5.92
C VAL A 68 2.96 -0.86 -6.59
N THR A 69 2.10 -1.17 -7.55
CA THR A 69 2.17 -2.38 -8.38
C THR A 69 2.55 -1.99 -9.81
N PRO A 70 3.47 -2.72 -10.48
CA PRO A 70 3.83 -2.45 -11.86
C PRO A 70 2.60 -2.48 -12.79
N ASN A 71 2.44 -1.44 -13.60
CA ASN A 71 1.30 -1.31 -14.52
C ASN A 71 1.52 -2.10 -15.83
N VAL A 72 1.57 -3.42 -15.74
CA VAL A 72 1.88 -4.31 -16.87
C VAL A 72 0.64 -4.81 -17.62
N GLN A 73 -0.53 -4.80 -16.98
CA GLN A 73 -1.74 -5.45 -17.51
C GLN A 73 -2.14 -5.01 -18.93
N PRO A 74 -2.03 -3.71 -19.32
CA PRO A 74 -2.38 -3.29 -20.68
C PRO A 74 -1.53 -3.95 -21.78
N PHE A 75 -0.35 -4.48 -21.44
CA PHE A 75 0.57 -5.07 -22.39
C PHE A 75 0.48 -6.59 -22.44
N LEU A 76 -0.13 -7.25 -21.44
CA LEU A 76 -0.13 -8.71 -21.33
C LEU A 76 -1.18 -9.38 -22.21
N ASP A 77 -2.29 -8.71 -22.50
CA ASP A 77 -3.31 -9.28 -23.38
C ASP A 77 -2.76 -9.45 -24.81
N GLY A 78 -2.84 -10.67 -25.34
CA GLY A 78 -2.30 -11.02 -26.66
C GLY A 78 -0.77 -11.06 -26.76
N ASN A 79 -0.02 -10.82 -25.68
CA ASN A 79 1.44 -10.85 -25.70
C ASN A 79 2.01 -11.78 -24.61
N ASN A 80 3.22 -12.28 -24.86
CA ASN A 80 3.90 -13.21 -23.94
C ASN A 80 5.14 -12.56 -23.30
N PHE A 81 4.93 -11.45 -22.59
CA PHE A 81 6.00 -10.82 -21.82
C PHE A 81 6.40 -11.71 -20.63
N ALA A 82 7.72 -11.89 -20.43
CA ALA A 82 8.22 -12.48 -19.20
C ALA A 82 8.09 -11.47 -18.05
N LEU A 83 7.63 -11.94 -16.89
CA LEU A 83 7.46 -11.13 -15.69
C LEU A 83 8.50 -11.49 -14.62
N GLY A 84 8.89 -10.50 -13.82
CA GLY A 84 9.65 -10.68 -12.58
C GLY A 84 8.77 -11.13 -11.42
N GLU A 85 9.39 -11.46 -10.29
CA GLU A 85 8.68 -11.91 -9.07
C GLU A 85 7.74 -10.83 -8.49
N ASP A 86 8.06 -9.56 -8.71
CA ASP A 86 7.26 -8.41 -8.29
C ASP A 86 6.21 -7.98 -9.35
N GLY A 87 6.05 -8.76 -10.42
CA GLY A 87 5.08 -8.53 -11.49
C GLY A 87 5.50 -7.51 -12.56
N GLY A 88 6.71 -6.95 -12.49
CA GLY A 88 7.22 -6.05 -13.52
C GLY A 88 7.67 -6.79 -14.78
N LEU A 89 7.73 -6.09 -15.92
CA LEU A 89 8.27 -6.63 -17.17
C LEU A 89 9.75 -6.98 -16.98
N LYS A 90 10.11 -8.25 -17.17
CA LYS A 90 11.48 -8.71 -17.00
C LYS A 90 12.38 -8.12 -18.08
N VAL A 91 13.47 -7.47 -17.67
CA VAL A 91 14.44 -6.86 -18.59
C VAL A 91 15.87 -7.29 -18.33
N ASN A 92 16.64 -7.45 -19.41
CA ASN A 92 18.07 -7.71 -19.32
C ASN A 92 18.88 -6.42 -19.08
N ARG A 93 20.22 -6.53 -18.97
CA ARG A 93 21.14 -5.39 -18.72
C ARG A 93 21.13 -4.28 -19.79
N TYR A 94 20.46 -4.50 -20.91
CA TYR A 94 20.25 -3.54 -22.00
C TYR A 94 18.81 -3.01 -22.02
N MET A 95 18.04 -3.27 -20.97
CA MET A 95 16.62 -2.89 -20.81
C MET A 95 15.68 -3.55 -21.84
N GLN A 96 16.12 -4.64 -22.46
CA GLN A 96 15.31 -5.39 -23.43
C GLN A 96 14.35 -6.32 -22.70
N THR A 97 13.10 -6.34 -23.15
CA THR A 97 12.09 -7.30 -22.67
C THR A 97 12.29 -8.68 -23.32
N SER A 98 11.39 -9.63 -23.04
CA SER A 98 11.37 -10.93 -23.72
C SER A 98 10.92 -10.87 -25.18
N LEU A 99 10.29 -9.76 -25.61
CA LEU A 99 9.82 -9.59 -26.99
C LEU A 99 10.84 -8.78 -27.81
N PRO A 100 11.06 -9.14 -29.09
CA PRO A 100 12.04 -8.48 -29.93
C PRO A 100 11.67 -7.01 -30.17
N ASN A 101 12.67 -6.14 -30.13
CA ASN A 101 12.54 -4.69 -30.37
C ASN A 101 11.63 -3.95 -29.37
N ILE A 102 11.32 -4.55 -28.22
CA ILE A 102 10.56 -3.91 -27.14
C ILE A 102 11.44 -3.80 -25.89
N TYR A 103 11.47 -2.59 -25.34
CA TYR A 103 12.26 -2.21 -24.18
C TYR A 103 11.34 -1.67 -23.08
N ALA A 104 11.76 -1.80 -21.82
CA ALA A 104 11.01 -1.27 -20.68
C ALA A 104 11.98 -0.66 -19.66
N ALA A 105 11.57 0.42 -18.99
CA ALA A 105 12.38 1.15 -18.02
C ALA A 105 11.51 1.73 -16.89
N GLY A 106 12.14 2.05 -15.75
CA GLY A 106 11.47 2.54 -14.55
C GLY A 106 10.49 1.56 -13.91
N ASP A 107 9.45 2.11 -13.30
CA ASP A 107 8.57 1.38 -12.37
C ASP A 107 7.84 0.19 -12.96
N ILE A 108 7.73 0.11 -14.29
CA ILE A 108 7.06 -0.99 -14.97
C ILE A 108 7.92 -2.26 -15.06
N CYS A 109 9.24 -2.15 -14.94
CA CYS A 109 10.17 -3.23 -15.27
C CYS A 109 10.91 -3.79 -14.05
N THR A 110 11.44 -4.99 -14.22
CA THR A 110 12.21 -5.70 -13.20
C THR A 110 13.50 -6.20 -13.81
N THR A 111 14.61 -5.76 -13.24
CA THR A 111 15.95 -6.07 -13.70
C THR A 111 16.27 -7.54 -13.44
N SER A 112 16.70 -8.29 -14.45
CA SER A 112 16.97 -9.73 -14.32
C SER A 112 18.41 -10.14 -14.59
N TRP A 113 19.35 -9.21 -14.46
CA TRP A 113 20.77 -9.52 -14.39
C TRP A 113 21.19 -9.72 -12.93
N GLU A 114 22.37 -10.26 -12.69
CA GLU A 114 22.95 -10.37 -11.34
C GLU A 114 23.13 -8.96 -10.74
N PRO A 115 22.32 -8.56 -9.75
CA PRO A 115 22.39 -7.21 -9.22
C PRO A 115 23.67 -7.03 -8.38
N SER A 116 24.12 -5.78 -8.26
CA SER A 116 25.16 -5.45 -7.28
C SER A 116 24.68 -5.80 -5.86
N PRO A 117 25.56 -6.20 -4.92
CA PRO A 117 25.17 -6.46 -3.53
C PRO A 117 24.48 -5.28 -2.82
N VAL A 118 24.63 -4.06 -3.35
CA VAL A 118 24.00 -2.84 -2.84
C VAL A 118 22.84 -2.35 -3.71
N TRP A 119 22.47 -3.09 -4.77
CA TRP A 119 21.30 -2.78 -5.56
C TRP A 119 20.06 -3.29 -4.85
N GLN A 120 19.08 -2.41 -4.70
CA GLN A 120 17.74 -2.76 -4.28
C GLN A 120 16.80 -2.35 -5.40
N GLN A 121 16.00 -3.30 -5.89
CA GLN A 121 14.94 -2.98 -6.84
C GLN A 121 13.92 -2.12 -6.10
N MET A 122 13.82 -0.86 -6.50
CA MET A 122 12.91 0.12 -5.91
C MET A 122 12.19 0.89 -7.01
N ARG A 123 11.17 1.64 -6.63
CA ARG A 123 10.39 2.49 -7.53
C ARG A 123 10.80 3.93 -7.28
N LEU A 124 12.02 4.25 -7.75
CA LEU A 124 12.71 5.51 -7.50
C LEU A 124 12.94 6.25 -8.81
N TRP A 125 12.91 7.58 -8.73
CA TRP A 125 13.25 8.44 -9.85
C TRP A 125 14.65 8.17 -10.42
N THR A 126 15.62 7.80 -9.59
CA THR A 126 16.99 7.46 -10.03
C THR A 126 17.11 6.10 -10.73
N GLN A 127 16.08 5.27 -10.67
CA GLN A 127 16.01 3.97 -11.34
C GLN A 127 15.07 3.99 -12.57
N ALA A 128 14.53 5.16 -12.91
CA ALA A 128 13.66 5.36 -14.08
C ALA A 128 14.44 5.60 -15.37
#